data_AF-A0A7W1M189-F1
#
_entry.id   AF-A0A7W1M189-F1
#
_cell.length_a   1.000
_cell.length_b   1.000
_cell.length_c   1.000
_cell.angle_alpha   90.00
_cell.angle_beta   90.00
_cell.angle_gamma   90.00
#
_symmetry.space_group_name_H-M   'P 1'
#
loop_
_entity.id
_entity.type
_entity.pdbx_description
1 polymer ?
#
loop_
_entity_poly.entity_id
_entity_poly.type
_entity_poly.pdbx_seq_one_letter_code
_entity_poly.pdbx_strand_id
1 'polypeptide(L)'
;MPDDPSITPAVPPDPRSVDRDEALLADLTAPPPLEEVRKSFEYWTHRRATLPIYRRADRKEAEQMAARWKERLTVAEREKYGPGLLDQLLEALGVRWRPNRRRIIFGLSLLVILVVVVVVLIIAAFVLSPTLRELVLNSGGGGG
;
A
#
# COMPACT_ATOMS: atom_id res chain seq x y z
N MET A 1 -31.66 -15.44 59.72
CA MET A 1 -31.56 -14.85 58.37
C MET A 1 -30.29 -14.02 58.39
N PRO A 2 -29.15 -14.54 57.91
CA PRO A 2 -27.87 -13.82 57.99
C PRO A 2 -27.84 -12.71 56.94
N ASP A 3 -27.52 -11.49 57.39
CA ASP A 3 -27.26 -10.34 56.52
C ASP A 3 -26.02 -10.61 55.66
N ASP A 4 -26.18 -10.56 54.33
CA ASP A 4 -25.09 -10.74 53.38
C ASP A 4 -24.21 -9.48 53.35
N PRO A 5 -22.95 -9.52 53.82
CA PRO A 5 -22.07 -8.35 53.88
C PRO A 5 -21.51 -7.94 52.50
N SER A 6 -21.94 -8.57 51.41
CA SER A 6 -21.35 -8.37 50.08
C SER A 6 -21.96 -7.22 49.28
N ILE A 7 -23.04 -6.59 49.75
CA ILE A 7 -23.61 -5.41 49.08
C ILE A 7 -22.86 -4.16 49.56
N THR A 8 -21.64 -3.99 49.03
CA THR A 8 -20.98 -2.68 49.08
C THR A 8 -21.93 -1.69 48.39
N PRO A 9 -22.39 -0.60 49.05
CA PRO A 9 -23.19 0.40 48.37
C PRO A 9 -22.37 0.88 47.18
N ALA A 10 -22.90 0.72 45.97
CA ALA A 10 -22.27 1.21 44.76
C ALA A 10 -22.01 2.70 44.96
N VAL A 11 -20.75 3.06 45.24
CA VAL A 11 -20.34 4.45 45.28
C VAL A 11 -20.69 5.00 43.90
N PRO A 12 -21.60 5.99 43.79
CA PRO A 12 -21.94 6.54 42.49
C PRO A 12 -20.62 7.04 41.88
N PRO A 13 -20.34 6.70 40.61
CA PRO A 13 -19.09 7.10 39.98
C PRO A 13 -18.97 8.62 40.07
N ASP A 14 -17.76 9.11 40.40
CA ASP A 14 -17.50 10.55 40.46
C ASP A 14 -17.86 11.14 39.09
N PRO A 15 -18.79 12.11 39.00
CA PRO A 15 -19.17 12.69 37.71
C PRO A 15 -17.95 13.22 36.95
N ARG A 16 -16.92 13.72 37.66
CA ARG A 16 -15.67 14.18 37.03
C ARG A 16 -14.81 13.05 36.45
N SER A 17 -14.90 11.83 36.99
CA SER A 17 -14.20 10.67 36.42
C SER A 17 -14.91 10.17 35.17
N VAL A 18 -16.25 10.16 35.18
CA VAL A 18 -17.06 9.81 34.00
C VAL A 18 -16.75 10.77 32.84
N ASP A 19 -16.76 12.09 33.09
CA ASP A 19 -16.45 13.10 32.06
C ASP A 19 -15.03 12.92 31.47
N ARG A 20 -14.05 12.54 32.31
CA ARG A 20 -12.67 12.28 31.87
C ARG A 20 -12.57 11.01 31.04
N ASP A 21 -13.21 9.94 31.48
CA ASP A 21 -13.21 8.66 30.78
C ASP A 21 -13.93 8.78 29.43
N GLU A 22 -15.03 9.53 29.38
CA GLU A 22 -15.72 9.89 28.13
C GLU A 22 -14.83 10.70 27.19
N ALA A 23 -14.12 11.71 27.71
CA ALA A 23 -13.18 12.51 26.90
C ALA A 23 -12.02 11.67 26.36
N LEU A 24 -11.48 10.74 27.17
CA LEU A 24 -10.42 9.82 26.75
C LEU A 24 -10.94 8.85 25.67
N LEU A 25 -12.15 8.32 25.84
CA LEU A 25 -12.77 7.45 24.84
C LEU A 25 -13.02 8.21 23.53
N ALA A 26 -13.46 9.46 23.59
CA ALA A 26 -13.64 10.30 22.41
C ALA A 26 -12.31 10.50 21.66
N ASP A 27 -11.21 10.73 22.38
CA ASP A 27 -9.87 10.84 21.79
C ASP A 27 -9.36 9.52 21.19
N LEU A 28 -9.52 8.39 21.90
CA LEU A 28 -9.09 7.08 21.44
C LEU A 28 -9.91 6.51 20.27
N THR A 29 -11.18 6.92 20.15
CA THR A 29 -12.07 6.51 19.06
C THR A 29 -12.07 7.50 17.90
N ALA A 30 -11.47 8.68 18.08
CA ALA A 30 -11.29 9.62 17.00
C ALA A 30 -10.50 8.96 15.85
N PRO A 31 -10.87 9.24 14.59
CA PRO A 31 -10.11 8.76 13.46
C PRO A 31 -8.66 9.29 13.56
N PRO A 32 -7.65 8.41 13.42
CA PRO A 32 -6.25 8.81 13.57
C PRO A 32 -5.88 9.88 12.53
N PRO A 33 -5.04 10.86 12.90
CA PRO A 33 -4.65 11.94 12.01
C PRO A 33 -3.93 11.39 10.77
N LEU A 34 -4.15 12.03 9.62
CA LEU A 34 -3.63 11.57 8.31
C LEU A 34 -2.13 11.25 8.33
N GLU A 35 -1.32 12.09 8.99
CA GLU A 35 0.12 11.89 9.06
C GLU A 35 0.51 10.62 9.83
N GLU A 36 -0.25 10.25 10.86
CA GLU A 36 -0.01 9.02 11.61
C GLU A 36 -0.41 7.77 10.82
N VAL A 37 -1.52 7.87 10.08
CA VAL A 37 -1.96 6.82 9.14
C VAL A 37 -0.90 6.59 8.06
N ARG A 38 -0.35 7.67 7.48
CA ARG A 38 0.73 7.61 6.48
C ARG A 38 1.99 6.97 7.05
N LYS A 39 2.47 7.46 8.20
CA LYS A 39 3.65 6.90 8.89
C LYS A 39 3.48 5.41 9.21
N SER A 40 2.30 5.02 9.67
CA SER A 40 1.98 3.62 9.96
C SER A 40 2.01 2.76 8.69
N PHE A 41 1.43 3.25 7.59
CA PHE A 41 1.48 2.56 6.30
C PHE A 41 2.92 2.40 5.78
N GLU A 42 3.71 3.47 5.83
CA GLU A 42 5.13 3.46 5.44
C GLU A 42 5.94 2.46 6.29
N TYR A 43 5.73 2.45 7.61
CA TYR A 43 6.38 1.50 8.51
C TYR A 43 6.11 0.05 8.09
N TRP A 44 4.85 -0.33 7.86
CA TRP A 44 4.49 -1.71 7.51
C TRP A 44 4.98 -2.11 6.11
N THR A 45 4.97 -1.18 5.16
CA THR A 45 5.50 -1.43 3.81
C THR A 45 7.03 -1.60 3.84
N HIS A 46 7.72 -0.74 4.57
CA HIS A 46 9.17 -0.84 4.78
C HIS A 46 9.54 -2.14 5.49
N ARG A 47 8.85 -2.49 6.58
CA ARG A 47 9.06 -3.74 7.32
C ARG A 47 8.87 -4.98 6.45
N ARG A 48 7.86 -4.98 5.57
CA ARG A 48 7.67 -6.07 4.61
C ARG A 48 8.86 -6.17 3.64
N ALA A 49 9.40 -5.05 3.19
CA ALA A 49 10.50 -5.01 2.24
C ALA A 49 11.81 -5.54 2.85
N THR A 50 12.05 -5.27 4.13
CA THR A 50 13.27 -5.69 4.84
C THR A 50 13.20 -7.13 5.37
N LEU A 51 12.02 -7.73 5.47
CA LEU A 51 11.87 -9.09 5.99
C LEU A 51 12.41 -10.18 5.02
N PRO A 52 13.22 -11.14 5.50
CA PRO A 52 13.71 -12.25 4.69
C PRO A 52 12.59 -13.14 4.11
N ILE A 53 12.83 -13.75 2.95
CA ILE A 53 11.83 -14.55 2.20
C ILE A 53 11.32 -15.75 3.00
N TYR A 54 12.16 -16.36 3.85
CA TYR A 54 11.79 -17.52 4.66
C TYR A 54 10.81 -17.18 5.80
N ARG A 55 10.69 -15.89 6.19
CA ARG A 55 9.74 -15.43 7.21
C ARG A 55 8.38 -15.09 6.60
N ARG A 56 7.75 -16.11 6.00
CA ARG A 56 6.48 -15.94 5.26
C ARG A 56 5.33 -15.44 6.14
N ALA A 57 5.25 -15.88 7.40
CA ALA A 57 4.21 -15.47 8.34
C ALA A 57 4.29 -13.95 8.61
N ASP A 58 5.46 -13.47 9.05
CA ASP A 58 5.71 -12.05 9.33
C ASP A 58 5.48 -11.16 8.10
N ARG A 59 5.89 -11.64 6.91
CA ARG A 59 5.63 -10.91 5.65
C ARG A 59 4.13 -10.79 5.36
N LYS A 60 3.36 -11.85 5.62
CA LYS A 60 1.91 -11.87 5.44
C LYS A 60 1.22 -10.95 6.44
N GLU A 61 1.70 -10.91 7.68
CA GLU A 61 1.22 -9.98 8.72
C GLU A 61 1.48 -8.53 8.30
N ALA A 62 2.71 -8.20 7.91
CA ALA A 62 3.07 -6.86 7.45
C ALA A 62 2.23 -6.44 6.23
N GLU A 63 1.94 -7.37 5.30
CA GLU A 63 1.05 -7.11 4.16
C GLU A 63 -0.41 -6.87 4.57
N GLN A 64 -0.93 -7.61 5.56
CA GLN A 64 -2.27 -7.39 6.10
C GLN A 64 -2.38 -6.06 6.81
N MET A 65 -1.39 -5.71 7.64
CA MET A 65 -1.36 -4.44 8.34
C MET A 65 -1.24 -3.27 7.36
N ALA A 66 -0.34 -3.35 6.38
CA ALA A 66 -0.25 -2.36 5.31
C ALA A 66 -1.58 -2.23 4.52
N ALA A 67 -2.32 -3.32 4.33
CA ALA A 67 -3.64 -3.28 3.70
C ALA A 67 -4.63 -2.42 4.50
N ARG A 68 -4.76 -2.73 5.79
CA ARG A 68 -5.70 -2.06 6.70
C ARG A 68 -5.37 -0.57 6.81
N TRP A 69 -4.09 -0.24 6.95
CA TRP A 69 -3.64 1.15 7.02
C TRP A 69 -3.83 1.90 5.69
N LYS A 70 -3.70 1.21 4.54
CA LYS A 70 -4.03 1.82 3.24
C LYS A 70 -5.52 2.15 3.11
N GLU A 71 -6.41 1.25 3.54
CA GLU A 71 -7.85 1.51 3.54
C GLU A 71 -8.17 2.72 4.43
N ARG A 72 -7.57 2.80 5.63
CA ARG A 72 -7.70 3.97 6.51
C ARG A 72 -7.15 5.25 5.88
N LEU A 73 -6.01 5.16 5.17
CA LEU A 73 -5.42 6.30 4.47
C LEU A 73 -6.37 6.84 3.41
N THR A 74 -7.01 5.97 2.62
CA THR A 74 -7.96 6.41 1.60
C THR A 74 -9.18 7.10 2.19
N VAL A 75 -9.65 6.68 3.38
CA VAL A 75 -10.73 7.35 4.10
C VAL A 75 -10.27 8.72 4.62
N ALA A 76 -9.13 8.77 5.30
CA ALA A 76 -8.57 10.01 5.85
C ALA A 76 -8.18 11.03 4.77
N GLU A 77 -7.68 10.59 3.61
CA GLU A 77 -7.38 11.45 2.47
C GLU A 77 -8.66 12.03 1.86
N ARG A 78 -9.73 11.22 1.76
CA ARG A 78 -11.04 11.70 1.29
C ARG A 78 -11.66 12.72 2.24
N GLU A 79 -11.52 12.54 3.55
CA GLU A 79 -11.99 13.50 4.55
C GLU A 79 -11.21 14.82 4.51
N LYS A 80 -9.88 14.77 4.32
CA LYS A 80 -9.02 15.97 4.34
C LYS A 80 -9.00 16.73 3.02
N TYR A 81 -9.04 16.04 1.88
CA TYR A 81 -8.88 16.63 0.55
C TYR A 81 -10.14 16.59 -0.32
N GLY A 82 -11.23 15.99 0.17
CA GLY A 82 -12.45 15.78 -0.63
C GLY A 82 -12.27 14.70 -1.71
N PRO A 83 -13.24 14.54 -2.65
CA PRO A 83 -13.05 13.67 -3.80
C PRO A 83 -11.87 14.17 -4.62
N GLY A 84 -10.75 13.45 -4.58
CA GLY A 84 -9.52 13.86 -5.23
C GLY A 84 -9.74 14.07 -6.74
N LEU A 85 -8.98 14.98 -7.35
CA LEU A 85 -8.98 15.24 -8.80
C LEU A 85 -8.86 13.95 -9.64
N LEU A 86 -8.18 12.92 -9.12
CA LEU A 86 -8.11 11.61 -9.74
C LEU A 86 -9.43 10.84 -9.68
N ASP A 87 -10.16 10.87 -8.56
CA ASP A 87 -11.51 10.28 -8.44
C ASP A 87 -12.46 10.98 -9.41
N GLN A 88 -12.41 12.31 -9.53
CA GLN A 88 -13.19 13.06 -10.53
C GLN A 88 -12.80 12.71 -11.97
N LEU A 89 -11.50 12.55 -12.25
CA LEU A 89 -11.03 12.15 -13.58
C LEU A 89 -11.42 10.70 -13.90
N LEU A 90 -11.32 9.78 -12.94
CA LEU A 90 -11.71 8.37 -13.06
C LEU A 90 -13.22 8.21 -13.25
N GLU A 91 -14.01 9.03 -12.54
CA GLU A 91 -15.45 9.10 -12.65
C GLU A 91 -15.87 9.72 -13.99
N ALA A 92 -15.17 10.77 -14.46
CA ALA A 92 -15.33 11.32 -15.80
C ALA A 92 -14.95 10.32 -16.92
N LEU A 93 -13.98 9.44 -16.66
CA LEU A 93 -13.63 8.33 -17.55
C LEU A 93 -14.56 7.10 -17.41
N GLY A 94 -15.56 7.12 -16.51
CA GLY A 94 -16.51 6.01 -16.32
C GLY A 94 -15.89 4.73 -15.76
N VAL A 95 -14.65 4.78 -15.28
CA VAL A 95 -13.94 3.61 -14.76
C VAL A 95 -14.26 3.47 -13.27
N ARG A 96 -15.30 2.68 -12.95
CA ARG A 96 -15.55 2.21 -11.57
C ARG A 96 -14.39 1.31 -11.14
N TRP A 97 -13.36 1.91 -10.55
CA TRP A 97 -12.16 1.23 -10.10
C TRP A 97 -12.48 0.37 -8.87
N ARG A 98 -12.86 -0.90 -9.09
CA ARG A 98 -12.85 -1.95 -8.07
C ARG A 98 -11.47 -2.59 -8.07
N PRO A 99 -10.57 -2.29 -7.11
CA PRO A 99 -9.25 -2.89 -7.08
C PRO A 99 -9.38 -4.36 -6.68
N ASN A 100 -9.47 -5.24 -7.67
CA ASN A 100 -9.40 -6.68 -7.46
C ASN A 100 -7.94 -7.03 -7.15
N ARG A 101 -7.57 -6.92 -5.87
CA ARG A 101 -6.22 -6.99 -5.30
C ARG A 101 -5.38 -8.18 -5.78
N ARG A 102 -6.03 -9.30 -6.13
CA ARG A 102 -5.37 -10.49 -6.69
C ARG A 102 -4.88 -10.27 -8.12
N ARG A 103 -5.61 -9.54 -8.98
CA ARG A 103 -5.23 -9.30 -10.38
C ARG A 103 -4.07 -8.32 -10.54
N ILE A 104 -3.89 -7.38 -9.61
CA ILE A 104 -2.81 -6.37 -9.68
C ILE A 104 -1.44 -7.03 -9.48
N ILE A 105 -1.32 -7.98 -8.54
CA ILE A 105 -0.06 -8.68 -8.27
C ILE A 105 0.34 -9.56 -9.47
N PHE A 106 -0.62 -10.28 -10.06
CA PHE A 106 -0.37 -11.04 -11.30
C PHE A 106 -0.11 -10.13 -12.50
N GLY A 107 -0.82 -9.00 -12.61
CA GLY A 107 -0.65 -8.05 -13.72
C GLY A 107 0.71 -7.35 -13.71
N LEU A 108 1.22 -6.95 -12.54
CA LEU A 108 2.56 -6.40 -12.39
C LEU A 108 3.65 -7.42 -12.75
N SER A 109 3.45 -8.69 -12.36
CA SER A 109 4.37 -9.77 -12.69
C SER A 109 4.43 -9.99 -14.20
N LEU A 110 3.28 -9.98 -14.87
CA LEU A 110 3.16 -10.16 -16.31
C LEU A 110 3.72 -8.96 -17.10
N LEU A 111 3.53 -7.74 -16.59
CA LEU A 111 4.12 -6.52 -17.15
C LEU A 111 5.65 -6.54 -17.04
N VAL A 112 6.19 -6.91 -15.89
CA VAL A 112 7.65 -7.05 -15.71
C VAL A 112 8.21 -8.12 -16.63
N ILE A 113 7.56 -9.28 -16.74
CA ILE A 113 7.95 -10.33 -17.69
C ILE A 113 7.93 -9.80 -19.12
N LEU A 114 6.88 -9.10 -19.52
CA LEU A 114 6.75 -8.54 -20.87
C LEU A 114 7.86 -7.52 -21.17
N VAL A 115 8.17 -6.63 -20.22
CA VAL A 115 9.28 -5.67 -20.35
C VAL A 115 10.62 -6.41 -20.50
N VAL A 116 10.88 -7.43 -19.68
CA VAL A 116 12.10 -8.24 -19.77
C VAL A 116 12.19 -8.94 -21.13
N VAL A 117 11.10 -9.52 -21.62
CA VAL A 117 11.06 -10.16 -22.94
C VAL A 117 11.33 -9.16 -24.06
N VAL A 118 10.73 -7.97 -24.01
CA VAL A 118 10.98 -6.91 -24.99
C VAL A 118 12.45 -6.47 -24.97
N VAL A 119 13.04 -6.28 -23.78
CA VAL A 119 14.45 -5.93 -23.63
C VAL A 119 15.35 -7.03 -24.19
N VAL A 120 15.06 -8.31 -23.89
CA VAL A 120 15.81 -9.45 -24.44
C VAL A 120 15.67 -9.52 -25.94
N LEU A 121 14.49 -9.28 -26.51
CA LEU A 121 14.30 -9.24 -27.96
C LEU A 121 15.05 -8.09 -28.62
N ILE A 122 15.12 -6.92 -27.98
CA ILE A 122 15.93 -5.79 -28.45
C ILE A 122 17.42 -6.15 -28.44
N ILE A 123 17.91 -6.74 -27.35
CA ILE A 123 19.30 -7.18 -27.23
C ILE A 123 19.59 -8.29 -28.25
N ALA A 124 18.71 -9.27 -28.39
CA ALA A 124 18.83 -10.34 -29.34
C ALA A 124 18.82 -9.79 -30.77
N ALA A 125 17.90 -8.90 -31.13
CA ALA A 125 17.89 -8.25 -32.44
C ALA A 125 19.18 -7.48 -32.70
N PHE A 126 19.73 -6.81 -31.69
CA PHE A 126 20.99 -6.06 -31.77
C PHE A 126 22.22 -6.97 -31.92
N VAL A 127 22.22 -8.13 -31.26
CA VAL A 127 23.30 -9.13 -31.36
C VAL A 127 23.18 -9.96 -32.65
N LEU A 128 21.96 -10.28 -33.07
CA LEU A 128 21.61 -11.07 -34.24
C LEU A 128 21.48 -10.24 -35.53
N SER A 129 21.73 -8.92 -35.46
CA SER A 129 22.00 -8.08 -36.62
C SER A 129 23.51 -7.90 -36.85
N PRO A 130 24.28 -8.95 -37.21
CA PRO A 130 25.65 -8.77 -37.68
C PRO A 130 25.70 -8.03 -39.03
N THR A 131 24.55 -7.85 -39.69
CA THR A 131 24.38 -7.10 -40.94
C THR A 131 24.76 -5.62 -40.83
N LEU A 132 24.68 -5.00 -39.64
CA LEU A 132 25.20 -3.63 -39.43
C LEU A 132 26.72 -3.60 -39.19
N ARG A 133 27.33 -4.69 -38.70
CA ARG A 133 28.79 -4.78 -38.56
C ARG A 133 29.48 -4.89 -39.90
N GLU A 134 28.87 -5.59 -40.86
CA GLU A 134 29.42 -5.68 -42.21
C GLU A 134 29.33 -4.35 -42.99
N LEU A 135 28.27 -3.56 -42.81
CA LEU A 135 28.16 -2.27 -43.50
C LEU A 135 29.17 -1.21 -42.98
N VAL A 136 29.52 -1.26 -41.70
CA VAL A 136 30.50 -0.32 -41.10
C VAL A 136 31.95 -0.73 -41.37
N LEU A 137 32.25 -2.03 -41.45
CA LEU A 137 33.60 -2.51 -41.80
C LEU A 137 33.88 -2.48 -43.30
N ASN A 138 32.87 -2.65 -44.16
CA ASN A 138 33.02 -2.63 -45.61
C ASN A 138 32.94 -1.21 -46.24
N SER A 139 32.64 -0.17 -45.44
CA SER A 139 32.66 1.23 -45.88
C SER A 139 34.03 1.90 -45.76
N GLY A 140 35.03 1.24 -45.18
CA GLY A 140 36.37 1.81 -44.93
C GLY A 140 37.48 1.34 -45.88
N GLY A 141 37.18 0.45 -46.83
CA GLY A 141 38.19 -0.22 -47.66
C GLY A 141 37.98 -0.02 -49.16
N GLY A 142 38.04 1.23 -49.64
CA GLY A 142 37.93 1.49 -51.07
C GLY A 142 38.21 2.94 -51.44
N GLY A 143 39.50 3.27 -51.61
CA GLY A 143 39.88 4.45 -52.37
C GLY A 143 41.24 5.03 -52.00
N GLY A 144 42.25 4.75 -52.83
CA GLY A 144 43.47 5.55 -52.97
C GLY A 144 44.76 4.87 -52.56
#